data_AF-A0AA88HJ10-F1
#
_entry.id   AF-A0AA88HJ10-F1
#
_cell.length_a   1.000
_cell.length_b   1.000
_cell.length_c   1.000
_cell.angle_alpha   90.00
_cell.angle_beta   90.00
_cell.angle_gamma   90.00
#
_symmetry.space_group_name_H-M   'P 1'
#
loop_
_entity.id
_entity.type
_entity.pdbx_description
1 polymer ?
#
loop_
_entity_poly.entity_id
_entity_poly.type
_entity_poly.pdbx_seq_one_letter_code
_entity_poly.pdbx_strand_id
1 'polypeptide(L)'
;MFSEELGAVNWESIFRENNPSLAFEKFNTTLLGIYDLTCPLKSMKIRKKAARKPWVDDELLRMIDIRNALYTAHINEPNEFSSAQFKDQRNLVNSTRRKKMRNFYGEEFKKNASNPKATWKIINEVIRGNPAPQQYSLNAGGEIVRDLDKVCDLFAYHFSKIGETVQSEAAVNNELLIEESTFEDLRGHDFEMKLEPCDSVEIEEIDRMILFKKLLEAMIEPNHL
;
A
#
# COMPACT_ATOMS: atom_id res chain seq x y z
N MET A 1 33.28 -2.99 15.77
CA MET A 1 33.61 -1.55 15.73
C MET A 1 34.16 -1.06 17.07
N PHE A 2 33.35 -0.84 18.13
CA PHE A 2 33.90 -0.41 19.44
C PHE A 2 34.90 -1.40 20.05
N SER A 3 34.58 -2.69 20.02
CA SER A 3 35.47 -3.76 20.52
C SER A 3 36.78 -3.90 19.73
N GLU A 4 36.79 -3.53 18.45
CA GLU A 4 37.96 -3.62 17.58
C GLU A 4 38.90 -2.43 17.82
N GLU A 5 38.34 -1.22 17.89
CA GLU A 5 39.08 0.00 18.24
C GLU A 5 39.67 -0.09 19.65
N LEU A 6 38.92 -0.61 20.62
CA LEU A 6 39.42 -0.82 21.99
C LEU A 6 40.56 -1.85 22.04
N GLY A 7 40.52 -2.87 21.17
CA GLY A 7 41.58 -3.89 21.06
C GLY A 7 42.85 -3.40 20.37
N ALA A 8 42.77 -2.34 19.55
CA ALA A 8 43.90 -1.74 18.86
C ALA A 8 44.68 -0.71 19.71
N VAL A 9 44.13 -0.31 20.86
CA VAL A 9 44.71 0.72 21.72
C VAL A 9 45.91 0.17 22.49
N ASN A 10 47.00 0.95 22.49
CA ASN A 10 48.19 0.64 23.26
C ASN A 10 48.09 1.16 24.71
N TRP A 11 47.87 0.24 25.64
CA TRP A 11 47.69 0.52 27.08
C TRP A 11 49.00 0.65 27.86
N GLU A 12 50.15 0.38 27.24
CA GLU A 12 51.47 0.36 27.89
C GLU A 12 51.82 1.71 28.54
N SER A 13 51.35 2.82 27.96
CA SER A 13 51.52 4.17 28.50
C SER A 13 50.81 4.41 29.83
N ILE A 14 49.78 3.61 30.14
CA ILE A 14 49.01 3.70 31.38
C ILE A 14 49.65 2.82 32.45
N PHE A 15 50.12 1.63 32.08
CA PHE A 15 50.79 0.71 33.00
C PHE A 15 52.16 1.23 33.49
N ARG A 16 52.80 2.11 32.72
CA ARG A 16 54.07 2.76 33.11
C ARG A 16 53.90 4.02 33.96
N GLU A 17 52.68 4.48 34.17
CA GLU A 17 52.40 5.68 34.96
C GLU A 17 52.39 5.33 36.46
N ASN A 18 53.21 6.03 37.25
CA ASN A 18 53.41 5.71 38.67
C ASN A 18 52.39 6.43 39.57
N ASN A 19 51.71 7.45 39.04
CA ASN A 19 50.64 8.16 39.74
C ASN A 19 49.27 7.55 39.37
N PRO A 20 48.56 6.91 40.32
CA PRO A 20 47.27 6.27 40.05
C PRO A 20 46.21 7.23 39.51
N SER A 21 46.22 8.49 39.94
CA SER A 21 45.27 9.50 39.49
C SER A 21 45.49 9.85 38.01
N LEU A 22 46.74 10.04 37.60
CA LEU A 22 47.09 10.32 36.21
C LEU A 22 46.88 9.10 35.30
N ALA A 23 47.14 7.89 35.81
CA ALA A 23 46.87 6.66 35.09
C ALA A 23 45.37 6.49 34.81
N PHE A 24 44.52 6.76 35.82
CA PHE A 24 43.07 6.71 35.67
C PHE A 24 42.54 7.77 34.70
N GLU A 25 43.07 9.00 34.77
CA GLU A 25 42.70 10.07 33.86
C GLU A 25 43.00 9.69 32.40
N LYS A 26 44.24 9.24 32.12
CA LYS A 26 44.64 8.78 30.78
C LYS A 26 43.77 7.63 30.27
N PHE A 27 43.43 6.68 31.14
CA PHE A 27 42.54 5.57 30.80
C PHE A 27 41.16 6.08 30.41
N ASN A 28 40.58 6.93 31.25
CA ASN A 28 39.24 7.43 31.06
C ASN A 28 39.13 8.32 29.80
N THR A 29 40.11 9.18 29.55
CA THR A 29 40.15 10.01 28.34
C THR A 29 40.26 9.15 27.08
N THR A 30 41.10 8.12 27.10
CA THR A 30 41.27 7.21 25.95
C THR A 30 39.99 6.42 25.69
N LEU A 31 39.37 5.89 26.73
CA LEU A 31 38.12 5.13 26.65
C LEU A 31 36.96 6.00 26.12
N LEU A 32 36.79 7.20 26.67
CA LEU A 32 35.74 8.13 26.26
C LEU A 32 35.95 8.63 24.82
N GLY A 33 37.20 8.86 24.40
CA GLY A 33 37.49 9.24 23.01
C GLY A 33 37.06 8.18 22.00
N ILE A 34 37.28 6.89 22.30
CA ILE A 34 36.83 5.78 21.46
C ILE A 34 35.30 5.65 21.50
N TYR A 35 34.70 5.85 22.67
CA TYR A 35 33.25 5.84 22.84
C TYR A 35 32.58 6.92 21.97
N ASP A 36 33.07 8.15 22.01
CA ASP A 36 32.50 9.26 21.24
C ASP A 36 32.66 9.05 19.72
N LEU A 37 33.77 8.44 19.29
CA LEU A 37 34.01 8.10 17.88
C LEU A 37 33.06 7.01 17.36
N THR A 38 32.85 5.96 18.15
CA THR A 38 32.14 4.74 17.74
C THR A 38 30.64 4.78 18.04
N CYS A 39 30.24 5.57 19.04
CA CYS A 39 28.87 5.77 19.48
C CYS A 39 28.46 7.25 19.40
N PRO A 40 28.53 7.90 18.22
CA PRO A 40 28.20 9.32 18.11
C PRO A 40 26.74 9.56 18.48
N LEU A 41 26.51 10.59 19.31
CA LEU A 41 25.16 11.03 19.67
C LEU A 41 24.45 11.56 18.42
N LYS A 42 23.48 10.78 17.92
CA LYS A 42 22.64 11.19 16.80
C LYS A 42 21.41 11.91 17.32
N SER A 43 21.26 13.19 16.97
CA SER A 43 20.01 13.91 17.22
C SER A 43 18.91 13.32 16.34
N MET A 44 17.93 12.66 16.94
CA MET A 44 16.75 12.18 16.24
C MET A 44 15.62 13.21 16.37
N LYS A 45 15.01 13.58 15.24
CA LYS A 45 13.76 14.34 15.27
C LYS A 45 12.65 13.42 15.77
N ILE A 46 12.22 13.64 17.02
CA ILE A 46 11.01 13.00 17.54
C ILE A 46 9.84 13.58 16.73
N ARG A 47 9.25 12.77 15.86
CA ARG A 47 8.04 13.16 15.14
C ARG A 47 6.95 13.42 16.18
N LYS A 48 6.26 14.57 16.07
CA LYS A 48 5.05 14.82 16.86
C LYS A 48 4.12 13.63 16.64
N LYS A 49 3.58 13.07 17.73
CA LYS A 49 2.61 11.97 17.64
C LYS A 49 1.50 12.42 16.69
N ALA A 50 1.21 11.60 15.68
CA ALA A 50 0.14 11.88 14.75
C ALA A 50 -1.16 12.15 15.53
N ALA A 51 -2.01 13.02 14.98
CA ALA A 51 -3.33 13.25 15.55
C ALA A 51 -4.04 11.91 15.74
N ARG A 52 -4.68 11.75 16.91
CA ARG A 52 -5.41 10.52 17.22
C ARG A 52 -6.51 10.31 16.18
N LYS A 53 -6.80 9.04 15.87
CA LYS A 53 -7.91 8.72 14.97
C LYS A 53 -9.22 9.21 15.61
N PRO A 54 -10.15 9.81 14.85
CA PRO A 54 -11.35 10.42 15.41
C PRO A 54 -12.26 9.48 16.22
N TRP A 55 -12.23 8.18 15.92
CA TRP A 55 -13.04 7.16 16.60
C TRP A 55 -12.40 6.61 17.89
N VAL A 56 -11.22 7.11 18.29
CA VAL A 56 -10.56 6.74 19.54
C VAL A 56 -10.98 7.70 20.63
N ASP A 57 -11.71 7.20 21.62
CA ASP A 57 -12.12 7.95 22.79
C ASP A 57 -11.39 7.52 24.06
N ASP A 58 -11.61 8.27 25.14
CA ASP A 58 -10.95 8.05 26.43
C ASP A 58 -11.34 6.71 27.06
N GLU A 59 -12.54 6.20 26.79
CA GLU A 59 -12.95 4.88 27.23
C GLU A 59 -12.09 3.78 26.58
N LEU A 60 -11.92 3.82 25.25
CA LEU A 60 -11.07 2.86 24.55
C LEU A 60 -9.61 2.96 25.02
N LEU A 61 -9.14 4.18 25.34
CA LEU A 61 -7.80 4.38 25.89
C LEU A 61 -7.65 3.75 27.27
N ARG A 62 -8.60 3.94 28.19
CA ARG A 62 -8.58 3.26 29.50
C ARG A 62 -8.55 1.74 29.34
N MET A 63 -9.33 1.19 28.41
CA MET A 63 -9.32 -0.24 28.14
C MET A 63 -7.95 -0.73 27.60
N ILE A 64 -7.32 0.06 26.73
CA ILE A 64 -5.97 -0.19 26.21
C ILE A 64 -4.94 -0.15 27.34
N ASP A 65 -5.03 0.80 28.27
CA ASP A 65 -4.12 0.92 29.41
C ASP A 65 -4.24 -0.28 30.34
N ILE A 66 -5.47 -0.72 30.65
CA ILE A 66 -5.72 -1.95 31.41
C ILE A 66 -5.11 -3.17 30.70
N ARG A 67 -5.31 -3.29 29.39
CA ARG A 67 -4.70 -4.37 28.59
C ARG A 67 -3.17 -4.34 28.66
N ASN A 68 -2.56 -3.16 28.62
CA ASN A 68 -1.10 -3.02 28.69
C ASN A 68 -0.57 -3.38 30.09
N ALA A 69 -1.30 -3.02 31.14
CA ALA A 69 -0.98 -3.44 32.51
C ALA A 69 -1.04 -4.97 32.65
N LEU A 70 -2.11 -5.61 32.14
CA LEU A 70 -2.25 -7.06 32.13
C LEU A 70 -1.18 -7.75 31.27
N TYR A 71 -0.80 -7.16 30.14
CA TYR A 71 0.31 -7.68 29.33
C TYR A 71 1.62 -7.68 30.11
N THR A 72 1.91 -6.58 30.82
CA THR A 72 3.11 -6.46 31.65
C THR A 72 3.10 -7.50 32.78
N ALA A 73 1.96 -7.68 33.44
CA ALA A 73 1.79 -8.72 34.46
C ALA A 73 1.98 -10.13 33.89
N HIS A 74 1.41 -10.42 32.73
CA HIS A 74 1.56 -11.72 32.04
C HIS A 74 3.00 -12.04 31.65
N ILE A 75 3.77 -11.04 31.19
CA ILE A 75 5.17 -11.21 30.82
C ILE A 75 6.05 -11.41 32.06
N ASN A 76 5.79 -10.68 33.15
CA ASN A 76 6.58 -10.78 34.37
C ASN A 76 6.30 -12.08 35.14
N GLU A 77 5.04 -12.50 35.20
CA GLU A 77 4.61 -13.72 35.88
C GLU A 77 3.64 -14.51 34.99
N PRO A 78 4.19 -15.37 34.12
CA PRO A 78 3.39 -16.19 33.22
C PRO A 78 2.69 -17.29 34.01
N ASN A 79 1.38 -17.15 34.20
CA ASN A 79 0.53 -18.20 34.74
C ASN A 79 -0.78 -18.27 33.95
N GLU A 80 -1.56 -19.34 34.15
CA GLU A 80 -2.78 -19.58 33.39
C GLU A 80 -3.81 -18.47 33.59
N PHE A 81 -3.90 -17.93 34.81
CA PHE A 81 -4.80 -16.85 35.16
C PHE A 81 -4.41 -15.52 34.49
N SER A 82 -3.13 -15.11 34.56
CA SER A 82 -2.65 -13.87 33.93
C SER A 82 -2.77 -13.94 32.41
N SER A 83 -2.55 -15.12 31.83
CA SER A 83 -2.73 -15.40 30.40
C SER A 83 -4.19 -15.28 29.97
N ALA A 84 -5.13 -15.86 30.74
CA ALA A 84 -6.56 -15.79 30.48
C ALA A 84 -7.06 -14.33 30.56
N GLN A 85 -6.73 -13.61 31.63
CA GLN A 85 -7.11 -12.21 31.81
C GLN A 85 -6.60 -11.32 30.69
N PHE A 86 -5.32 -11.46 30.30
CA PHE A 86 -4.77 -10.69 29.18
C PHE A 86 -5.50 -11.02 27.87
N LYS A 87 -5.76 -12.31 27.60
CA LYS A 87 -6.47 -12.76 26.39
C LYS A 87 -7.87 -12.16 26.31
N ASP A 88 -8.62 -12.20 27.41
CA ASP A 88 -9.99 -11.67 27.48
C ASP A 88 -9.99 -10.15 27.28
N GLN A 89 -9.13 -9.42 27.99
CA GLN A 89 -9.04 -7.98 27.85
C GLN A 89 -8.57 -7.57 26.44
N ARG A 90 -7.62 -8.30 25.85
CA ARG A 90 -7.18 -8.08 24.47
C ARG A 90 -8.34 -8.26 23.48
N ASN A 91 -9.13 -9.31 23.65
CA ASN A 91 -10.28 -9.59 22.80
C ASN A 91 -11.36 -8.52 22.95
N LEU A 92 -11.62 -8.07 24.18
CA LEU A 92 -12.54 -6.98 24.49
C LEU A 92 -12.10 -5.65 23.86
N VAL A 93 -10.82 -5.28 23.99
CA VAL A 93 -10.27 -4.09 23.34
C VAL A 93 -10.43 -4.18 21.82
N ASN A 94 -10.15 -5.35 21.23
CA ASN A 94 -10.28 -5.55 19.78
C ASN A 94 -11.72 -5.44 19.30
N SER A 95 -12.67 -6.05 20.02
CA SER A 95 -14.10 -5.98 19.66
C SER A 95 -14.64 -4.56 19.81
N THR A 96 -14.34 -3.87 20.91
CA THR A 96 -14.75 -2.48 21.14
C THR A 96 -14.13 -1.54 20.12
N ARG A 97 -12.83 -1.69 19.80
CA ARG A 97 -12.17 -0.91 18.75
C ARG A 97 -12.88 -1.07 17.40
N ARG A 98 -13.20 -2.32 17.00
CA ARG A 98 -13.92 -2.59 15.74
C ARG A 98 -15.31 -1.98 15.74
N LYS A 99 -16.03 -2.05 16.86
CA LYS A 99 -17.37 -1.45 17.02
C LYS A 99 -17.32 0.07 16.88
N LYS A 100 -16.42 0.75 17.61
CA LYS A 100 -16.29 2.22 17.53
C LYS A 100 -15.89 2.70 16.15
N MET A 101 -14.93 2.01 15.52
CA MET A 101 -14.52 2.30 14.14
C MET A 101 -15.68 2.12 13.15
N ARG A 102 -16.43 1.01 13.24
CA ARG A 102 -17.60 0.75 12.38
C ARG A 102 -18.68 1.80 12.56
N ASN A 103 -19.01 2.14 13.81
CA ASN A 103 -20.04 3.15 14.10
C ASN A 103 -19.65 4.51 13.54
N PHE A 104 -18.40 4.95 13.78
CA PHE A 104 -17.91 6.22 13.27
C PHE A 104 -18.00 6.31 11.75
N TYR A 105 -17.42 5.35 11.03
CA TYR A 105 -17.46 5.40 9.56
C TYR A 105 -18.87 5.16 9.01
N GLY A 106 -19.70 4.36 9.68
CA GLY A 106 -21.11 4.21 9.34
C GLY A 106 -21.88 5.53 9.38
N GLU A 107 -21.67 6.33 10.42
CA GLU A 107 -22.26 7.66 10.52
C GLU A 107 -21.66 8.65 9.50
N GLU A 108 -20.35 8.61 9.25
CA GLU A 108 -19.73 9.45 8.21
C GLU A 108 -20.23 9.10 6.80
N PHE A 109 -20.46 7.82 6.48
CA PHE A 109 -21.04 7.43 5.20
C PHE A 109 -22.50 7.85 5.06
N LYS A 110 -23.30 7.76 6.13
CA LYS A 110 -24.67 8.29 6.13
C LYS A 110 -24.70 9.79 5.86
N LYS A 111 -23.82 10.57 6.50
CA LYS A 111 -23.70 12.03 6.28
C LYS A 111 -23.30 12.38 4.85
N ASN A 112 -22.47 11.55 4.21
CA ASN A 112 -21.94 11.79 2.86
C ASN A 112 -22.66 10.98 1.77
N ALA A 113 -23.83 10.41 2.06
CA ALA A 113 -24.56 9.52 1.14
C ALA A 113 -24.92 10.20 -0.21
N SER A 114 -25.18 11.50 -0.20
CA SER A 114 -25.46 12.30 -1.40
C SER A 114 -24.20 12.84 -2.11
N ASN A 115 -23.01 12.63 -1.54
CA ASN A 115 -21.75 13.14 -2.08
C ASN A 115 -20.78 11.99 -2.38
N PRO A 116 -20.81 11.44 -3.60
CA PRO A 116 -19.92 10.35 -4.01
C PRO A 116 -18.43 10.71 -3.87
N LYS A 117 -18.06 11.97 -4.17
CA LYS A 117 -16.66 12.43 -4.06
C LYS A 117 -16.17 12.38 -2.61
N ALA A 118 -16.98 12.84 -1.66
CA ALA A 118 -16.64 12.78 -0.24
C ALA A 118 -16.61 11.33 0.27
N THR A 119 -17.54 10.49 -0.16
CA THR A 119 -17.57 9.05 0.17
C THR A 119 -16.31 8.35 -0.31
N TRP A 120 -15.89 8.56 -1.56
CA TRP A 120 -14.65 7.99 -2.11
C TRP A 120 -13.40 8.51 -1.40
N LYS A 121 -13.40 9.77 -0.94
CA LYS A 121 -12.32 10.30 -0.11
C LYS A 121 -12.19 9.51 1.21
N ILE A 122 -13.31 9.28 1.91
CA ILE A 122 -13.33 8.50 3.16
C ILE A 122 -12.85 7.06 2.90
N ILE A 123 -13.31 6.41 1.83
CA ILE A 123 -12.88 5.06 1.46
C ILE A 123 -11.37 5.02 1.22
N ASN A 124 -10.83 5.97 0.46
CA ASN A 124 -9.41 6.04 0.16
C ASN A 124 -8.57 6.27 1.43
N GLU A 125 -9.02 7.11 2.35
CA GLU A 125 -8.37 7.33 3.65
C GLU A 125 -8.31 6.04 4.50
N VAL A 126 -9.35 5.21 4.44
CA VAL A 126 -9.42 3.94 5.18
C VAL A 126 -8.56 2.84 4.54
N ILE A 127 -8.61 2.70 3.21
CA ILE A 127 -7.98 1.58 2.49
C ILE A 127 -6.51 1.84 2.20
N ARG A 128 -6.18 3.00 1.62
CA ARG A 128 -4.85 3.21 1.01
C ARG A 128 -3.86 3.89 1.93
N GLY A 129 -4.28 4.34 3.12
CA GLY A 129 -3.47 5.29 3.89
C GLY A 129 -3.21 6.55 3.07
N ASN A 130 -2.30 7.43 3.50
CA ASN A 130 -1.91 8.57 2.66
C ASN A 130 -1.43 8.05 1.31
N PRO A 131 -1.96 8.55 0.18
CA PRO A 131 -1.49 8.12 -1.13
C PRO A 131 0.01 8.34 -1.18
N ALA A 132 0.75 7.32 -1.63
CA ALA A 132 2.14 7.49 -1.98
C ALA A 132 2.25 8.68 -2.94
N PRO A 133 3.31 9.50 -2.86
CA PRO A 133 3.51 10.55 -3.85
C PRO A 133 3.42 9.92 -5.24
N GLN A 134 2.64 10.54 -6.11
CA GLN A 134 2.38 10.02 -7.45
C GLN A 134 3.72 9.97 -8.18
N GLN A 135 4.26 8.76 -8.34
CA GLN A 135 5.51 8.52 -9.05
C GLN A 135 5.17 8.12 -10.47
N TYR A 136 5.50 9.01 -11.41
CA TYR A 136 5.43 8.72 -12.84
C TYR A 136 6.79 8.15 -13.24
N SER A 137 6.79 7.02 -13.94
CA SER A 137 8.00 6.48 -14.55
C SER A 137 7.64 5.78 -15.85
N LEU A 138 8.19 6.26 -16.96
CA LEU A 138 8.08 5.65 -18.27
C LEU A 138 9.47 5.23 -18.72
N ASN A 139 9.61 3.99 -19.19
CA ASN A 139 10.85 3.53 -19.82
C ASN A 139 10.73 3.76 -21.32
N ALA A 140 11.46 4.74 -21.84
CA ALA A 140 11.57 4.99 -23.28
C ALA A 140 12.96 4.54 -23.75
N GLY A 141 13.09 3.28 -24.17
CA GLY A 141 14.32 2.77 -24.80
C GLY A 141 15.55 2.71 -23.88
N GLY A 142 15.36 2.52 -22.57
CA GLY A 142 16.44 2.43 -21.58
C GLY A 142 16.59 3.66 -20.68
N GLU A 143 15.94 4.78 -21.01
CA GLU A 143 15.85 5.95 -20.14
C GLU A 143 14.56 5.93 -19.32
N ILE A 144 14.68 6.07 -18.00
CA ILE A 144 13.54 6.17 -17.09
C ILE A 144 13.17 7.64 -16.94
N VAL A 145 12.13 8.05 -17.65
CA VAL A 145 11.58 9.42 -17.59
C VAL A 145 10.59 9.50 -16.43
N ARG A 146 10.81 10.46 -15.52
CA ARG A 146 9.96 10.68 -14.33
C ARG A 146 9.22 12.03 -14.32
N ASP A 147 9.41 12.81 -15.36
CA ASP A 147 8.79 14.13 -15.56
C ASP A 147 7.41 13.96 -16.19
N LEU A 148 6.38 14.54 -15.58
CA LEU A 148 4.98 14.34 -15.98
C LEU A 148 4.71 14.84 -17.41
N ASP A 149 5.21 16.03 -17.74
CA ASP A 149 4.95 16.63 -19.06
C ASP A 149 5.60 15.79 -20.17
N LYS A 150 6.85 15.35 -19.93
CA LYS A 150 7.57 14.47 -20.88
C LYS A 150 6.91 13.10 -21.02
N VAL A 151 6.38 12.53 -19.94
CA VAL A 151 5.63 11.28 -19.99
C VAL A 151 4.37 11.46 -20.83
N CYS A 152 3.63 12.57 -20.65
CA CYS A 152 2.45 12.89 -21.44
C CYS A 152 2.78 13.04 -22.93
N ASP A 153 3.85 13.78 -23.26
CA ASP A 153 4.29 13.98 -24.65
C ASP A 153 4.70 12.66 -25.32
N LEU A 154 5.47 11.83 -24.62
CA LEU A 154 5.86 10.50 -25.11
C LEU A 154 4.64 9.59 -25.32
N PHE A 155 3.66 9.66 -24.41
CA PHE A 155 2.44 8.88 -24.54
C PHE A 155 1.61 9.33 -25.74
N ALA A 156 1.43 10.65 -25.91
CA ALA A 156 0.74 11.23 -27.05
C ALA A 156 1.42 10.86 -28.38
N TYR A 157 2.75 10.95 -28.43
CA TYR A 157 3.54 10.55 -29.59
C TYR A 157 3.36 9.07 -29.92
N HIS A 158 3.46 8.18 -28.92
CA HIS A 158 3.31 6.74 -29.10
C HIS A 158 1.95 6.39 -29.70
N PHE A 159 0.85 6.86 -29.12
CA PHE A 159 -0.49 6.54 -29.63
C PHE A 159 -0.85 7.26 -30.92
N SER A 160 -0.21 8.39 -31.23
CA SER A 160 -0.32 9.01 -32.56
C SER A 160 0.38 8.19 -33.65
N LYS A 161 1.46 7.48 -33.31
CA LYS A 161 2.29 6.73 -34.28
C LYS A 161 1.98 5.25 -34.37
N ILE A 162 1.37 4.66 -33.34
CA ILE A 162 1.08 3.22 -33.34
C ILE A 162 0.15 2.81 -34.49
N GLY A 163 -0.75 3.69 -34.92
CA GLY A 163 -1.63 3.42 -36.06
C GLY A 163 -0.86 3.22 -37.37
N GLU A 164 0.16 4.06 -37.63
CA GLU A 164 1.03 3.94 -38.81
C GLU A 164 1.89 2.67 -38.73
N THR A 165 2.42 2.34 -37.55
CA THR A 165 3.21 1.12 -37.33
C THR A 165 2.38 -0.14 -37.56
N VAL A 166 1.17 -0.21 -37.00
CA VAL A 166 0.27 -1.37 -37.17
C VAL A 166 -0.16 -1.54 -38.62
N GLN A 167 -0.45 -0.44 -39.34
CA GLN A 167 -0.74 -0.50 -40.78
C GLN A 167 0.46 -1.00 -41.59
N SER A 168 1.67 -0.57 -41.25
CA SER A 168 2.89 -1.03 -41.93
C SER A 168 3.19 -2.52 -41.67
N GLU A 169 2.97 -3.03 -40.45
CA GLU A 169 3.12 -4.46 -40.13
C GLU A 169 2.03 -5.31 -40.80
N ALA A 170 0.79 -4.81 -40.89
CA ALA A 170 -0.29 -5.48 -41.60
C ALA A 170 -0.02 -5.57 -43.11
N ALA A 171 0.58 -4.54 -43.71
CA ALA A 171 0.95 -4.55 -45.13
C ALA A 171 2.05 -5.57 -45.45
N VAL A 172 3.07 -5.68 -44.59
CA VAL A 172 4.18 -6.64 -44.76
C VAL A 172 3.71 -8.10 -44.61
N ASN A 173 2.75 -8.37 -43.73
CA ASN A 173 2.21 -9.73 -43.55
C ASN A 173 1.29 -10.19 -44.70
N ASN A 174 0.80 -9.26 -45.52
CA ASN A 174 -0.03 -9.58 -46.67
C ASN A 174 0.76 -9.87 -47.96
N GLU A 175 2.08 -9.66 -48.00
CA GLU A 175 2.88 -9.95 -49.21
C GLU A 175 3.19 -11.45 -49.42
N LEU A 176 2.81 -12.34 -48.49
CA LEU A 176 3.11 -13.78 -48.58
C LEU A 176 1.91 -14.73 -48.73
N LEU A 177 0.68 -14.23 -48.89
CA LEU A 177 -0.46 -15.01 -49.38
C LEU A 177 -1.46 -14.10 -50.12
N ILE A 178 -1.13 -13.71 -51.35
CA ILE A 178 -2.12 -13.19 -52.29
C ILE A 178 -2.05 -14.07 -53.54
N GLU A 179 -2.74 -15.21 -53.51
CA GLU A 179 -3.58 -15.50 -54.67
C GLU A 179 -4.65 -14.43 -54.64
N GLU A 180 -4.60 -13.54 -55.62
CA GLU A 180 -5.43 -12.34 -55.72
C GLU A 180 -6.88 -12.76 -55.95
N SER A 181 -7.59 -13.05 -54.86
CA SER A 181 -9.05 -13.19 -54.93
C SER A 181 -9.62 -11.79 -55.11
N THR A 182 -10.24 -11.58 -56.25
CA THR A 182 -10.91 -10.33 -56.59
C THR A 182 -12.17 -10.20 -55.74
N PHE A 183 -12.61 -8.97 -55.48
CA PHE A 183 -13.83 -8.66 -54.73
C PHE A 183 -15.08 -9.38 -55.29
N GLU A 184 -15.06 -9.75 -56.58
CA GLU A 184 -16.06 -10.62 -57.22
C GLU A 184 -16.13 -12.05 -56.66
N ASP A 185 -15.02 -12.62 -56.19
CA ASP A 185 -14.95 -14.03 -55.72
C ASP A 185 -15.67 -14.24 -54.38
N LEU A 186 -15.91 -13.16 -53.63
CA LEU A 186 -16.64 -13.17 -52.35
C LEU A 186 -18.17 -13.05 -52.52
N ARG A 187 -18.68 -12.79 -53.73
CA ARG A 187 -20.14 -12.68 -54.01
C ARG A 187 -20.89 -14.02 -54.04
N GLY A 188 -20.25 -15.13 -53.66
CA GLY A 188 -20.91 -16.42 -53.53
C GLY A 188 -21.81 -16.58 -52.29
N HIS A 189 -21.72 -15.69 -51.31
CA HIS A 189 -22.60 -15.69 -50.15
C HIS A 189 -23.00 -14.25 -49.78
N ASP A 190 -24.28 -13.93 -49.97
CA ASP A 190 -24.92 -12.71 -49.51
C ASP A 190 -24.87 -12.62 -47.98
N PHE A 191 -23.75 -12.15 -47.41
CA PHE A 191 -23.72 -11.60 -46.06
C PHE A 191 -23.77 -10.09 -46.16
N GLU A 192 -24.98 -9.58 -46.37
CA GLU A 192 -25.29 -8.18 -46.19
C GLU A 192 -25.36 -7.90 -44.68
N MET A 193 -24.34 -7.26 -44.10
CA MET A 193 -24.39 -6.84 -42.69
C MET A 193 -25.27 -5.59 -42.57
N LYS A 194 -26.58 -5.80 -42.58
CA LYS A 194 -27.58 -4.78 -42.32
C LYS A 194 -27.73 -4.57 -40.82
N LEU A 195 -27.28 -3.42 -40.33
CA LEU A 195 -27.60 -2.97 -38.98
C LEU A 195 -29.01 -2.37 -39.02
N GLU A 196 -29.98 -3.10 -38.48
CA GLU A 196 -31.34 -2.59 -38.27
C GLU A 196 -31.44 -1.86 -36.92
N PRO A 197 -32.33 -0.85 -36.80
CA PRO A 197 -32.59 -0.22 -35.51
C PRO A 197 -33.17 -1.25 -34.53
N CYS A 198 -32.57 -1.37 -33.36
CA CYS A 198 -32.97 -2.34 -32.33
C CYS A 198 -34.43 -2.12 -31.91
N ASP A 199 -35.24 -3.18 -31.96
CA ASP A 199 -36.66 -3.13 -31.61
C ASP A 199 -36.84 -3.17 -30.08
N SER A 200 -37.92 -2.54 -29.61
CA SER A 200 -38.39 -2.56 -28.23
C SER A 200 -38.46 -3.96 -27.61
N VAL A 201 -38.78 -4.98 -28.41
CA VAL A 201 -38.82 -6.39 -27.97
C VAL A 201 -37.43 -6.93 -27.69
N GLU A 202 -36.45 -6.64 -28.55
CA GLU A 202 -35.05 -7.08 -28.38
C GLU A 202 -34.41 -6.43 -27.16
N ILE A 203 -34.74 -5.14 -26.91
CA ILE A 203 -34.29 -4.42 -25.72
C ILE A 203 -34.84 -5.11 -24.45
N GLU A 204 -36.11 -5.50 -24.45
CA GLU A 204 -36.70 -6.24 -23.32
C GLU A 204 -36.05 -7.63 -23.12
N GLU A 205 -35.69 -8.32 -24.19
CA GLU A 205 -34.99 -9.61 -24.10
C GLU A 205 -33.58 -9.48 -23.53
N ILE A 206 -32.85 -8.44 -23.94
CA ILE A 206 -31.54 -8.10 -23.39
C ILE A 206 -31.67 -7.75 -21.90
N ASP A 207 -32.67 -6.96 -21.51
CA ASP A 207 -32.93 -6.63 -20.11
C ASP A 207 -33.27 -7.88 -19.28
N ARG A 208 -34.08 -8.80 -19.83
CA ARG A 208 -34.37 -10.10 -19.20
C ARG A 208 -33.12 -10.95 -19.05
N MET A 209 -32.23 -10.98 -20.06
CA MET A 209 -30.96 -11.72 -19.98
C MET A 209 -30.03 -11.12 -18.90
N ILE A 210 -29.96 -9.79 -18.80
CA ILE A 210 -29.15 -9.12 -17.78
C ILE A 210 -29.72 -9.39 -16.38
N LEU A 211 -31.04 -9.34 -16.21
CA LEU A 211 -31.72 -9.66 -14.96
C LEU A 211 -31.52 -11.12 -14.56
N PHE A 212 -31.63 -12.05 -15.51
CA PHE A 212 -31.41 -13.48 -15.27
C PHE A 212 -29.96 -13.77 -14.89
N LYS A 213 -28.99 -13.12 -15.55
CA LYS A 213 -27.57 -13.23 -15.19
C LYS A 213 -27.29 -12.70 -13.78
N LYS A 214 -27.87 -11.55 -13.40
CA LYS A 214 -27.75 -11.01 -12.03
C LYS A 214 -28.37 -11.95 -10.98
N LEU A 215 -29.50 -12.59 -11.30
CA LEU A 215 -30.12 -13.57 -10.41
C LEU A 215 -29.26 -14.84 -10.26
N LEU A 216 -28.67 -15.33 -11.35
CA LEU A 216 -27.73 -16.45 -11.31
C LEU A 216 -26.49 -16.10 -10.48
N GLU A 217 -25.91 -14.92 -10.67
CA GLU A 217 -24.76 -14.45 -9.89
C GLU A 217 -25.11 -14.35 -8.39
N ALA A 218 -26.30 -13.85 -8.05
CA ALA A 218 -26.79 -13.81 -6.67
C ALA A 218 -27.09 -15.19 -6.06
N MET A 219 -27.44 -16.19 -6.87
CA MET A 219 -27.63 -17.57 -6.43
C MET A 219 -26.31 -18.34 -6.28
N ILE A 220 -25.24 -17.90 -6.95
CA ILE A 220 -23.91 -18.53 -6.90
C ILE A 220 -23.08 -18.01 -5.72
N GLU A 221 -23.41 -16.86 -5.11
CA GLU A 221 -22.82 -16.47 -3.83
C GLU A 221 -23.33 -17.39 -2.70
N PRO A 222 -22.48 -18.29 -2.15
CA PRO A 222 -22.91 -19.14 -1.06
C PRO A 222 -23.00 -18.30 0.22
N ASN A 223 -24.08 -18.52 0.96
CA ASN A 223 -24.27 -18.15 2.37
C ASN A 223 -22.94 -18.02 3.12
N HIS A 224 -22.46 -16.79 3.27
CA HIS A 224 -21.67 -16.39 4.44
C HIS A 224 -22.62 -15.79 5.47
N LEU A 225 -23.38 -16.68 6.09
CA LEU A 225 -23.86 -16.61 7.47
C LEU A 225 -24.12 -18.03 7.96
#